data_AF-A0A9D1S772-F1
#
_entry.id   AF-A0A9D1S772-F1
#
_cell.length_a   1.000
_cell.length_b   1.000
_cell.length_c   1.000
_cell.angle_alpha   90.00
_cell.angle_beta   90.00
_cell.angle_gamma   90.00
#
_symmetry.space_group_name_H-M   'P 1'
#
loop_
_entity.id
_entity.type
_entity.pdbx_description
1 polymer ?
#
loop_
_entity_poly.entity_id
_entity_poly.type
_entity_poly.pdbx_seq_one_letter_code
_entity_poly.pdbx_strand_id
1 'polypeptide(L)'
;MKLRKLSLIMCLVLLMSLFTACSGNEETQQPLQWVSHTATGFKVYKEGVFFVDKNGILQYFDAASKKTVVLCDKKDCQHSGKSCHGYIGSAYSYNVSGGKIYTLNDEDSLYTLIESDIDFTNHKETVTLGKELSEEGFYIDPMRPLVSGDYIYYVTEVSNFNTGESYYGIYGANLKTGKEATIIDHMEQGTLDIVSVCDSEIIYFTSYLDKELSNEIYGSIPNELDFEEYSKKFKEYEEQRTYRTYKYNIETGETKVLYENKAAALPVFADENYLYAYTYTVYEATQSFVPDRYFTVDLKTQEEKTIGKDEFEKKQRGFSESEADAITGGSEDLVIYCLVDSGYIGTRTDKKVPTGENSYTITGQSYVLIDKNNPQSEPFAFYSWED
;
A
#
# COMPACT_ATOMS: atom_id res chain seq x y z
N MET A 1 45.87 48.54 -28.10
CA MET A 1 44.68 47.68 -28.34
C MET A 1 44.82 46.20 -27.94
N LYS A 2 46.02 45.60 -27.78
CA LYS A 2 46.15 44.15 -27.49
C LYS A 2 45.88 43.73 -26.02
N LEU A 3 46.31 44.49 -25.00
CA LEU A 3 46.16 44.06 -23.59
C LEU A 3 44.70 43.97 -23.10
N ARG A 4 43.81 44.91 -23.50
CA ARG A 4 42.40 44.88 -23.06
C ARG A 4 41.63 43.65 -23.54
N LYS A 5 41.99 43.06 -24.69
CA LYS A 5 41.38 41.81 -25.16
C LYS A 5 41.85 40.59 -24.38
N LEU A 6 43.12 40.56 -23.95
CA LEU A 6 43.65 39.46 -23.13
C LEU A 6 42.96 39.41 -21.75
N SER A 7 42.79 40.57 -21.10
CA SER A 7 42.09 40.66 -19.81
C SER A 7 40.64 40.18 -19.88
N LEU A 8 39.92 40.48 -20.99
CA LEU A 8 38.53 40.06 -21.16
C LEU A 8 38.41 38.54 -21.35
N ILE A 9 39.31 37.95 -22.13
CA ILE A 9 39.36 36.49 -22.35
C ILE A 9 39.73 35.76 -21.04
N MET A 10 40.67 36.29 -20.26
CA MET A 10 41.05 35.69 -18.98
C MET A 10 39.91 35.73 -17.95
N CYS A 11 39.12 36.82 -17.90
CA CYS A 11 37.89 36.86 -17.11
C CYS A 11 36.83 35.89 -17.61
N LEU A 12 36.66 35.71 -18.92
CA LEU A 12 35.70 34.75 -19.48
C LEU A 12 36.04 33.30 -19.13
N VAL A 13 37.34 32.95 -19.15
CA VAL A 13 37.82 31.62 -18.76
C VAL A 13 37.67 31.39 -17.25
N LEU A 14 37.94 32.41 -16.40
CA LEU A 14 37.68 32.32 -14.96
C LEU A 14 36.18 32.15 -14.64
N LEU A 15 35.30 32.82 -15.39
CA LEU A 15 33.85 32.67 -15.25
C LEU A 15 33.35 31.28 -15.69
N MET A 16 33.92 30.69 -16.75
CA MET A 16 33.56 29.32 -17.16
C MET A 16 34.09 28.25 -16.22
N SER A 17 35.18 28.49 -15.46
CA SER A 17 35.63 27.58 -14.39
C SER A 17 34.81 27.66 -13.09
N LEU A 18 33.85 28.59 -12.98
CA LEU A 18 32.89 28.62 -11.86
C LEU A 18 31.59 27.83 -12.18
N PHE A 19 31.48 27.29 -13.40
CA PHE A 19 30.40 26.39 -13.82
C PHE A 19 30.85 24.93 -13.97
N THR A 20 31.95 24.52 -13.33
CA THR A 20 32.00 23.16 -12.79
C THR A 20 31.02 23.11 -11.62
N ALA A 21 29.73 22.97 -11.96
CA ALA A 21 28.71 22.66 -10.99
C ALA A 21 29.23 21.49 -10.16
N CYS A 22 29.13 21.61 -8.83
CA CYS A 22 29.23 20.44 -8.00
C CYS A 22 28.24 19.42 -8.57
N SER A 23 28.74 18.24 -8.96
CA SER A 23 27.93 17.04 -8.94
C SER A 23 27.64 16.72 -7.47
N GLY A 24 26.85 17.59 -6.83
CA GLY A 24 25.97 17.11 -5.80
C GLY A 24 25.18 15.99 -6.46
N ASN A 25 25.09 14.85 -5.79
CA ASN A 25 24.10 13.87 -6.17
C ASN A 25 22.76 14.59 -6.00
N GLU A 26 22.19 15.08 -7.11
CA GLU A 26 20.75 15.18 -7.21
C GLU A 26 20.28 13.76 -6.95
N GLU A 27 19.77 13.53 -5.73
CA GLU A 27 18.96 12.36 -5.47
C GLU A 27 17.82 12.45 -6.47
N THR A 28 17.92 11.67 -7.54
CA THR A 28 16.91 11.63 -8.59
C THR A 28 15.65 11.12 -7.91
N GLN A 29 14.81 12.06 -7.45
CA GLN A 29 13.54 11.75 -6.83
C GLN A 29 12.81 10.84 -7.81
N GLN A 30 12.51 9.62 -7.37
CA GLN A 30 11.78 8.70 -8.22
C GLN A 30 10.47 9.41 -8.61
N PRO A 31 10.05 9.29 -9.88
CA PRO A 31 8.79 9.90 -10.31
C PRO A 31 7.69 9.41 -9.38
N LEU A 32 6.83 10.33 -8.92
CA LEU A 32 5.69 9.97 -8.09
C LEU A 32 4.84 8.93 -8.84
N GLN A 33 4.50 7.86 -8.14
CA GLN A 33 3.68 6.77 -8.65
C GLN A 33 2.42 6.66 -7.81
N TRP A 34 1.36 6.18 -8.43
CA TRP A 34 0.11 5.82 -7.77
C TRP A 34 0.37 4.65 -6.80
N VAL A 35 0.20 4.92 -5.51
CA VAL A 35 0.35 3.94 -4.42
C VAL A 35 -1.02 3.39 -4.08
N SER A 36 -1.16 2.07 -3.98
CA SER A 36 -2.41 1.38 -3.64
C SER A 36 -2.17 0.39 -2.50
N HIS A 37 -3.25 -0.10 -1.88
CA HIS A 37 -3.11 -1.19 -0.90
C HIS A 37 -2.61 -2.47 -1.56
N THR A 38 -1.63 -3.10 -0.92
CA THR A 38 -1.16 -4.45 -1.24
C THR A 38 -1.71 -5.40 -0.17
N ALA A 39 -2.17 -6.60 -0.56
CA ALA A 39 -2.68 -7.63 0.35
C ALA A 39 -1.61 -8.23 1.32
N THR A 40 -0.44 -7.61 1.35
CA THR A 40 0.85 -8.29 1.51
C THR A 40 1.72 -7.66 2.60
N GLY A 41 1.43 -6.41 2.97
CA GLY A 41 2.22 -5.57 3.85
C GLY A 41 3.59 -5.13 3.30
N PHE A 42 4.19 -5.86 2.35
CA PHE A 42 5.49 -5.59 1.76
C PHE A 42 5.58 -4.21 1.08
N LYS A 43 6.78 -3.62 1.09
CA LYS A 43 7.10 -2.37 0.36
C LYS A 43 8.43 -2.52 -0.36
N VAL A 44 8.40 -2.55 -1.70
CA VAL A 44 9.60 -2.55 -2.55
C VAL A 44 10.33 -1.22 -2.40
N TYR A 45 11.66 -1.26 -2.30
CA TYR A 45 12.48 -0.07 -2.34
C TYR A 45 13.86 -0.38 -2.91
N LYS A 46 14.26 0.34 -3.97
CA LYS A 46 15.49 0.08 -4.74
C LYS A 46 15.58 -1.40 -5.14
N GLU A 47 16.64 -2.10 -4.74
CA GLU A 47 16.90 -3.52 -5.02
C GLU A 47 16.51 -4.42 -3.82
N GLY A 48 15.54 -3.99 -3.01
CA GLY A 48 15.15 -4.71 -1.79
C GLY A 48 13.70 -4.51 -1.39
N VAL A 49 13.34 -5.06 -0.23
CA VAL A 49 11.98 -5.02 0.30
C VAL A 49 11.99 -4.83 1.81
N PHE A 50 11.07 -3.99 2.28
CA PHE A 50 10.70 -3.90 3.68
C PHE A 50 9.59 -4.89 3.99
N PHE A 51 9.69 -5.55 5.15
CA PHE A 51 8.67 -6.45 5.66
C PHE A 51 8.65 -6.51 7.18
N VAL A 52 7.56 -7.04 7.73
CA VAL A 52 7.39 -7.27 9.18
C VAL A 52 7.44 -8.76 9.44
N ASP A 53 8.19 -9.16 10.47
CA ASP A 53 8.30 -10.55 10.90
C ASP A 53 7.12 -10.98 11.81
N LYS A 54 7.04 -12.27 12.14
CA LYS A 54 5.98 -12.81 13.01
C LYS A 54 5.97 -12.25 14.44
N ASN A 55 6.99 -11.50 14.85
CA ASN A 55 7.12 -10.86 16.15
C ASN A 55 6.78 -9.36 16.09
N GLY A 56 6.34 -8.85 14.92
CA GLY A 56 6.04 -7.43 14.71
C GLY A 56 7.27 -6.56 14.45
N ILE A 57 8.43 -7.14 14.14
CA ILE A 57 9.69 -6.41 13.92
C ILE A 57 9.89 -6.10 12.43
N LEU A 58 10.18 -4.84 12.12
CA LEU A 58 10.49 -4.36 10.78
C LEU A 58 11.90 -4.79 10.34
N GLN A 59 12.00 -5.29 9.12
CA GLN A 59 13.23 -5.78 8.51
C GLN A 59 13.35 -5.27 7.07
N TYR A 60 14.57 -5.12 6.57
CA TYR A 60 14.86 -4.87 5.16
C TYR A 60 15.71 -6.00 4.59
N PHE A 61 15.31 -6.49 3.43
CA PHE A 61 16.07 -7.46 2.65
C PHE A 61 16.72 -6.80 1.43
N ASP A 62 18.03 -7.01 1.28
CA ASP A 62 18.85 -6.51 0.19
C ASP A 62 19.14 -7.62 -0.82
N ALA A 63 18.59 -7.52 -2.04
CA ALA A 63 18.74 -8.58 -3.05
C ALA A 63 20.16 -8.71 -3.59
N ALA A 64 20.92 -7.60 -3.65
CA ALA A 64 22.30 -7.59 -4.12
C ALA A 64 23.23 -8.45 -3.24
N SER A 65 23.16 -8.29 -1.91
CA SER A 65 23.95 -9.07 -0.94
C SER A 65 23.27 -10.35 -0.48
N LYS A 66 21.96 -10.51 -0.75
CA LYS A 66 21.10 -11.63 -0.32
C LYS A 66 21.07 -11.76 1.21
N LYS A 67 20.91 -10.62 1.89
CA LYS A 67 20.90 -10.54 3.35
C LYS A 67 19.72 -9.71 3.85
N THR A 68 19.30 -10.05 5.06
CA THR A 68 18.32 -9.28 5.82
C THR A 68 18.99 -8.53 6.96
N VAL A 69 18.50 -7.33 7.20
CA VAL A 69 18.88 -6.46 8.29
C VAL A 69 17.63 -6.18 9.11
N VAL A 70 17.71 -6.43 10.43
CA VAL A 70 16.68 -5.99 11.37
C VAL A 70 16.85 -4.48 11.57
N LEU A 71 15.79 -3.72 11.35
CA LEU A 71 15.85 -2.26 11.42
C LEU A 71 15.60 -1.81 12.86
N CYS A 72 16.69 -1.54 13.58
CA CYS A 72 16.66 -1.09 14.97
C CYS A 72 17.96 -0.36 15.31
N ASP A 73 17.85 0.90 15.68
CA ASP A 73 18.97 1.78 16.08
C ASP A 73 19.52 1.46 17.49
N LYS A 74 18.75 0.73 18.30
CA LYS A 74 19.10 0.36 19.67
C LYS A 74 20.14 -0.76 19.71
N LYS A 75 21.38 -0.38 20.03
CA LYS A 75 22.47 -1.33 20.27
C LYS A 75 22.11 -2.38 21.34
N ASP A 76 22.54 -3.62 21.13
CA ASP A 76 22.38 -4.76 22.04
C ASP A 76 20.89 -5.12 22.32
N CYS A 77 19.97 -4.66 21.47
CA CYS A 77 18.54 -4.99 21.53
C CYS A 77 18.30 -6.50 21.34
N GLN A 78 17.30 -7.02 22.05
CA GLN A 78 16.87 -8.42 21.94
C GLN A 78 15.77 -8.64 20.88
N HIS A 79 15.40 -7.59 20.14
CA HIS A 79 14.39 -7.58 19.07
C HIS A 79 13.07 -8.29 19.44
N SER A 80 12.49 -7.89 20.59
CA SER A 80 11.29 -8.53 21.15
C SER A 80 10.25 -7.51 21.63
N GLY A 81 9.07 -7.54 21.00
CA GLY A 81 7.90 -6.70 21.33
C GLY A 81 8.17 -5.20 21.29
N LYS A 82 7.26 -4.40 21.86
CA LYS A 82 7.34 -2.93 21.96
C LYS A 82 8.63 -2.37 22.59
N SER A 83 9.48 -3.21 23.19
CA SER A 83 10.79 -2.80 23.74
C SER A 83 11.91 -2.62 22.70
N CYS A 84 11.68 -3.13 21.48
CA CYS A 84 12.52 -2.95 20.31
C CYS A 84 12.06 -1.71 19.54
N HIS A 85 12.96 -0.80 19.18
CA HIS A 85 12.58 0.36 18.36
C HIS A 85 12.07 -0.08 16.98
N GLY A 86 12.61 -1.17 16.43
CA GLY A 86 12.10 -1.83 15.22
C GLY A 86 10.73 -2.50 15.32
N TYR A 87 10.04 -2.44 16.47
CA TYR A 87 8.71 -3.04 16.61
C TYR A 87 7.64 -2.08 16.08
N ILE A 88 6.85 -2.55 15.12
CA ILE A 88 5.73 -1.80 14.53
C ILE A 88 4.40 -2.59 14.58
N GLY A 89 4.41 -3.76 15.22
CA GLY A 89 3.22 -4.58 15.46
C GLY A 89 2.74 -5.36 14.23
N SER A 90 2.28 -4.66 13.19
CA SER A 90 1.59 -5.24 12.03
C SER A 90 2.21 -4.81 10.70
N ALA A 91 2.09 -5.67 9.69
CA ALA A 91 2.54 -5.39 8.33
C ALA A 91 1.71 -4.28 7.62
N TYR A 92 0.58 -3.88 8.21
CA TYR A 92 -0.24 -2.75 7.77
C TYR A 92 0.09 -1.41 8.48
N SER A 93 0.99 -1.44 9.47
CA SER A 93 1.31 -0.28 10.32
C SER A 93 2.45 0.60 9.78
N TYR A 94 2.87 0.42 8.52
CA TYR A 94 3.92 1.23 7.92
C TYR A 94 3.76 1.50 6.42
N ASN A 95 4.31 2.64 6.00
CA ASN A 95 4.46 3.08 4.62
C ASN A 95 5.93 3.41 4.33
N VAL A 96 6.32 3.31 3.05
CA VAL A 96 7.66 3.70 2.56
C VAL A 96 7.45 4.64 1.37
N SER A 97 7.92 5.87 1.48
CA SER A 97 7.73 6.90 0.46
C SER A 97 8.81 7.97 0.56
N GLY A 98 9.26 8.52 -0.58
CA GLY A 98 10.26 9.60 -0.61
C GLY A 98 11.61 9.29 0.05
N GLY A 99 11.97 8.00 0.21
CA GLY A 99 13.18 7.60 0.95
C GLY A 99 13.04 7.64 2.48
N LYS A 100 11.80 7.67 2.99
CA LYS A 100 11.44 7.65 4.41
C LYS A 100 10.54 6.46 4.73
N ILE A 101 10.54 6.07 6.00
CA ILE A 101 9.60 5.11 6.57
C ILE A 101 8.64 5.87 7.49
N TYR A 102 7.35 5.57 7.39
CA TYR A 102 6.30 6.18 8.19
C TYR A 102 5.54 5.10 8.96
N THR A 103 5.39 5.25 10.28
CA THR A 103 4.66 4.32 11.15
C THR A 103 3.66 5.06 12.03
N LEU A 104 2.61 4.39 12.50
CA LEU A 104 1.69 4.96 13.50
C LEU A 104 2.10 4.52 14.91
N ASN A 105 2.14 5.47 15.85
CA ASN A 105 2.16 5.19 17.28
C ASN A 105 0.76 4.81 17.78
N ASP A 106 0.63 3.71 18.52
CA ASP A 106 -0.63 3.20 19.08
C ASP A 106 -0.73 3.39 20.62
N GLU A 107 0.26 4.00 21.28
CA GLU A 107 0.37 3.94 22.74
C GLU A 107 -0.51 4.96 23.50
N ASP A 108 -0.85 6.12 22.92
CA ASP A 108 -1.38 7.29 23.66
C ASP A 108 -2.83 7.71 23.30
N SER A 109 -3.66 6.81 22.77
CA SER A 109 -5.05 7.09 22.32
C SER A 109 -5.20 8.09 21.16
N LEU A 110 -4.10 8.69 20.71
CA LEU A 110 -4.01 9.58 19.55
C LEU A 110 -2.97 9.01 18.58
N TYR A 111 -3.40 8.70 17.37
CA TYR A 111 -2.57 8.09 16.34
C TYR A 111 -1.63 9.12 15.74
N THR A 112 -0.39 9.15 16.23
CA THR A 112 0.64 10.07 15.74
C THR A 112 1.57 9.34 14.77
N LEU A 113 1.77 9.95 13.60
CA LEU A 113 2.66 9.46 12.56
C LEU A 113 4.11 9.77 12.94
N ILE A 114 4.95 8.75 12.94
CA ILE A 114 6.40 8.82 13.12
C ILE A 114 7.03 8.69 11.73
N GLU A 115 7.77 9.71 11.30
CA GLU A 115 8.71 9.65 10.19
C GLU A 115 10.07 9.15 10.70
N SER A 116 10.76 8.35 9.89
CA SER A 116 12.14 7.91 10.13
C SER A 116 12.91 7.82 8.82
N ASP A 117 14.24 7.83 8.91
CA ASP A 117 15.10 7.55 7.77
C ASP A 117 14.95 6.09 7.30
N ILE A 118 15.44 5.80 6.09
CA ILE A 118 15.23 4.52 5.41
C ILE A 118 15.90 3.31 6.09
N ASP A 119 16.79 3.55 7.05
CA ASP A 119 17.42 2.57 7.93
C ASP A 119 16.70 2.44 9.30
N PHE A 120 15.54 3.11 9.44
CA PHE A 120 14.72 3.21 10.66
C PHE A 120 15.47 3.86 11.83
N THR A 121 16.25 4.90 11.52
CA THR A 121 16.86 5.82 12.48
C THR A 121 16.16 7.18 12.44
N ASN A 122 16.54 8.09 13.36
CA ASN A 122 16.08 9.49 13.38
C ASN A 122 14.54 9.66 13.44
N HIS A 123 13.88 8.81 14.21
CA HIS A 123 12.44 8.86 14.50
C HIS A 123 11.98 10.27 14.92
N LYS A 124 10.92 10.77 14.28
CA LYS A 124 10.35 12.10 14.49
C LYS A 124 8.83 12.05 14.30
N GLU A 125 8.08 12.50 15.30
CA GLU A 125 6.63 12.75 15.17
C GLU A 125 6.37 13.88 14.17
N THR A 126 5.43 13.69 13.24
CA THR A 126 5.11 14.66 12.17
C THR A 126 3.69 15.19 12.23
N VAL A 127 2.69 14.30 12.33
CA VAL A 127 1.27 14.67 12.36
C VAL A 127 0.50 13.73 13.28
N THR A 128 -0.42 14.28 14.08
CA THR A 128 -1.41 13.51 14.84
C THR A 128 -2.67 13.45 14.00
N LEU A 129 -3.13 12.25 13.66
CA LEU A 129 -4.28 12.02 12.80
C LEU A 129 -5.59 12.18 13.57
N GLY A 130 -6.57 12.86 12.96
CA GLY A 130 -7.91 13.07 13.51
C GLY A 130 -7.92 14.03 14.70
N LYS A 131 -6.91 14.89 14.84
CA LYS A 131 -6.67 15.65 16.08
C LYS A 131 -7.85 16.56 16.43
N GLU A 132 -8.38 17.29 15.47
CA GLU A 132 -9.50 18.23 15.68
C GLU A 132 -10.77 17.47 16.15
N LEU A 133 -11.06 16.30 15.53
CA LEU A 133 -12.17 15.45 15.92
C LEU A 133 -12.00 14.89 17.35
N SER A 134 -10.77 14.52 17.74
CA SER A 134 -10.48 14.10 19.11
C SER A 134 -10.60 15.25 20.14
N GLU A 135 -10.27 16.49 19.76
CA GLU A 135 -10.53 17.68 20.60
C GLU A 135 -12.05 17.97 20.73
N GLU A 136 -12.86 17.60 19.72
CA GLU A 136 -14.33 17.63 19.77
C GLU A 136 -14.97 16.45 20.54
N GLY A 137 -14.16 15.46 20.95
CA GLY A 137 -14.60 14.32 21.77
C GLY A 137 -14.97 13.05 20.98
N PHE A 138 -14.58 12.96 19.71
CA PHE A 138 -14.66 11.73 18.93
C PHE A 138 -13.42 10.84 19.14
N TYR A 139 -13.65 9.54 19.21
CA TYR A 139 -12.63 8.52 19.02
C TYR A 139 -12.43 8.27 17.53
N ILE A 140 -11.17 8.13 17.12
CA ILE A 140 -10.73 7.96 15.74
C ILE A 140 -9.85 6.73 15.66
N ASP A 141 -10.12 5.82 14.73
CA ASP A 141 -9.26 4.67 14.44
C ASP A 141 -8.77 4.74 12.98
N PRO A 142 -7.58 5.29 12.69
CA PRO A 142 -7.06 5.43 11.33
C PRO A 142 -6.74 4.06 10.71
N MET A 143 -7.64 3.62 9.85
CA MET A 143 -7.52 2.39 9.08
C MET A 143 -6.74 2.65 7.79
N ARG A 144 -5.85 1.72 7.47
CA ARG A 144 -5.26 1.59 6.12
C ARG A 144 -4.64 2.92 5.60
N PRO A 145 -3.67 3.52 6.31
CA PRO A 145 -2.99 4.72 5.84
C PRO A 145 -2.17 4.45 4.58
N LEU A 146 -2.19 5.37 3.62
CA LEU A 146 -1.28 5.43 2.47
C LEU A 146 -0.51 6.74 2.47
N VAL A 147 0.79 6.69 2.17
CA VAL A 147 1.66 7.87 2.04
C VAL A 147 2.17 8.02 0.61
N SER A 148 1.98 9.19 0.02
CA SER A 148 2.53 9.54 -1.29
C SER A 148 2.90 11.02 -1.33
N GLY A 149 4.09 11.33 -1.85
CA GLY A 149 4.64 12.69 -1.85
C GLY A 149 4.67 13.31 -0.46
N ASP A 150 4.10 14.51 -0.33
CA ASP A 150 4.01 15.25 0.94
C ASP A 150 2.76 14.91 1.78
N TYR A 151 2.01 13.86 1.41
CA TYR A 151 0.68 13.59 1.95
C TYR A 151 0.51 12.18 2.51
N ILE A 152 -0.26 12.09 3.59
CA ILE A 152 -0.87 10.85 4.11
C ILE A 152 -2.38 10.92 3.93
N TYR A 153 -2.99 9.79 3.58
CA TYR A 153 -4.44 9.60 3.48
C TYR A 153 -4.85 8.37 4.28
N TYR A 154 -6.03 8.41 4.91
CA TYR A 154 -6.53 7.30 5.69
C TYR A 154 -8.06 7.25 5.68
N VAL A 155 -8.61 6.03 5.75
CA VAL A 155 -10.01 5.79 6.10
C VAL A 155 -10.09 5.74 7.62
N THR A 156 -11.20 6.14 8.24
CA THR A 156 -11.37 5.94 9.67
C THR A 156 -12.83 5.78 10.06
N GLU A 157 -13.07 4.97 11.09
CA GLU A 157 -14.31 5.06 11.86
C GLU A 157 -14.18 6.21 12.87
N VAL A 158 -15.14 7.13 12.83
CA VAL A 158 -15.28 8.26 13.74
C VAL A 158 -16.43 7.95 14.70
N SER A 159 -16.15 7.85 15.99
CA SER A 159 -17.11 7.37 17.01
C SER A 159 -17.21 8.30 18.21
N ASN A 160 -18.40 8.76 18.56
CA ASN A 160 -18.65 9.51 19.80
C ASN A 160 -19.44 8.66 20.80
N PHE A 161 -18.72 8.07 21.75
CA PHE A 161 -19.32 7.19 22.78
C PHE A 161 -20.28 7.90 23.74
N ASN A 162 -20.34 9.24 23.77
CA ASN A 162 -21.30 9.98 24.58
C ASN A 162 -22.64 10.20 23.86
N THR A 163 -22.64 10.31 22.54
CA THR A 163 -23.86 10.49 21.72
C THR A 163 -24.36 9.18 21.10
N GLY A 164 -23.49 8.19 20.93
CA GLY A 164 -23.76 6.95 20.19
C GLY A 164 -23.62 7.10 18.67
N GLU A 165 -23.05 8.22 18.22
CA GLU A 165 -22.76 8.49 16.82
C GLU A 165 -21.53 7.69 16.35
N SER A 166 -21.64 6.99 15.22
CA SER A 166 -20.50 6.40 14.51
C SER A 166 -20.71 6.55 13.00
N TYR A 167 -19.64 6.87 12.28
CA TYR A 167 -19.64 6.98 10.82
C TYR A 167 -18.24 6.70 10.24
N TYR A 168 -18.16 6.46 8.93
CA TYR A 168 -16.87 6.38 8.21
C TYR A 168 -16.53 7.68 7.49
N GLY A 169 -15.25 8.05 7.51
CA GLY A 169 -14.71 9.19 6.77
C GLY A 169 -13.40 8.86 6.06
N ILE A 170 -13.01 9.72 5.11
CA ILE A 170 -11.65 9.78 4.55
C ILE A 170 -11.08 11.14 4.86
N TYR A 171 -9.86 11.14 5.39
CA TYR A 171 -9.11 12.33 5.75
C TYR A 171 -7.72 12.25 5.11
N GLY A 172 -7.11 13.40 4.89
CA GLY A 172 -5.72 13.49 4.46
C GLY A 172 -4.99 14.60 5.20
N ALA A 173 -3.67 14.46 5.32
CA ALA A 173 -2.84 15.43 6.01
C ALA A 173 -1.54 15.72 5.24
N ASN A 174 -1.14 16.99 5.24
CA ASN A 174 0.13 17.41 4.68
C ASN A 174 1.25 17.22 5.72
N LEU A 175 2.19 16.32 5.44
CA LEU A 175 3.27 15.88 6.35
C LEU A 175 4.25 16.99 6.75
N LYS A 176 4.40 18.02 5.91
CA LYS A 176 5.30 19.16 6.17
C LYS A 176 4.70 20.22 7.07
N THR A 177 3.39 20.40 7.04
CA THR A 177 2.67 21.46 7.76
C THR A 177 1.84 20.94 8.94
N GLY A 178 1.57 19.63 9.00
CA GLY A 178 0.66 19.02 9.96
C GLY A 178 -0.82 19.39 9.75
N LYS A 179 -1.15 20.05 8.62
CA LYS A 179 -2.52 20.46 8.32
C LYS A 179 -3.31 19.26 7.78
N GLU A 180 -4.37 18.89 8.50
CA GLU A 180 -5.37 17.92 8.03
C GLU A 180 -6.45 18.59 7.14
N ALA A 181 -7.14 17.79 6.35
CA ALA A 181 -8.32 18.16 5.60
C ALA A 181 -9.28 16.96 5.44
N THR A 182 -10.57 17.21 5.63
CA THR A 182 -11.63 16.23 5.39
C THR A 182 -11.88 16.07 3.90
N ILE A 183 -11.95 14.82 3.42
CA ILE A 183 -12.16 14.47 2.01
C ILE A 183 -13.58 13.93 1.82
N ILE A 184 -13.96 12.98 2.68
CA ILE A 184 -15.35 12.59 2.92
C ILE A 184 -15.59 12.56 4.42
N ASP A 185 -16.72 13.14 4.82
CA ASP A 185 -17.23 13.15 6.18
C ASP A 185 -18.58 12.43 6.22
N HIS A 186 -18.97 11.90 7.39
CA HIS A 186 -20.32 11.39 7.65
C HIS A 186 -20.88 10.39 6.63
N MET A 187 -20.10 9.37 6.23
CA MET A 187 -20.65 8.21 5.52
C MET A 187 -21.26 7.22 6.52
N GLU A 188 -22.54 7.40 6.85
CA GLU A 188 -23.30 6.54 7.76
C GLU A 188 -23.50 5.11 7.22
N GLN A 189 -23.60 4.94 5.90
CA GLN A 189 -24.03 3.69 5.25
C GLN A 189 -23.25 3.47 3.96
N GLY A 190 -22.85 2.22 3.72
CA GLY A 190 -22.04 1.81 2.58
C GLY A 190 -20.67 1.31 3.01
N THR A 191 -19.76 1.20 2.05
CA THR A 191 -18.33 1.13 2.31
C THR A 191 -17.65 2.28 1.61
N LEU A 192 -16.67 2.81 2.33
CA LEU A 192 -15.77 3.87 1.93
C LEU A 192 -14.35 3.28 1.93
N ASP A 193 -13.61 3.42 0.85
CA ASP A 193 -12.25 2.91 0.79
C ASP A 193 -11.36 3.68 -0.19
N ILE A 194 -10.06 3.64 0.07
CA ILE A 194 -9.04 4.26 -0.78
C ILE A 194 -8.60 3.25 -1.84
N VAL A 195 -8.69 3.65 -3.11
CA VAL A 195 -8.19 2.86 -4.24
C VAL A 195 -6.69 3.09 -4.40
N SER A 196 -6.30 4.37 -4.58
CA SER A 196 -4.92 4.77 -4.83
C SER A 196 -4.67 6.23 -4.47
N VAL A 197 -3.41 6.60 -4.19
CA VAL A 197 -2.97 7.98 -3.91
C VAL A 197 -1.71 8.34 -4.69
N CYS A 198 -1.60 9.59 -5.13
CA CYS A 198 -0.43 10.15 -5.80
C CYS A 198 -0.25 11.62 -5.37
N ASP A 199 0.67 11.87 -4.44
CA ASP A 199 0.91 13.19 -3.84
C ASP A 199 -0.39 13.88 -3.39
N SER A 200 -0.75 15.05 -3.93
CA SER A 200 -1.98 15.79 -3.58
C SER A 200 -3.28 15.19 -4.13
N GLU A 201 -3.23 14.07 -4.87
CA GLU A 201 -4.39 13.41 -5.46
C GLU A 201 -4.71 12.05 -4.80
N ILE A 202 -6.00 11.80 -4.63
CA ILE A 202 -6.55 10.54 -4.12
C ILE A 202 -7.66 10.03 -5.04
N ILE A 203 -7.69 8.72 -5.26
CA ILE A 203 -8.80 7.99 -5.85
C ILE A 203 -9.42 7.12 -4.75
N TYR A 204 -10.72 7.28 -4.53
CA TYR A 204 -11.48 6.53 -3.54
C TYR A 204 -12.83 6.11 -4.11
N PHE A 205 -13.51 5.17 -3.47
CA PHE A 205 -14.87 4.79 -3.82
C PHE A 205 -15.84 4.88 -2.65
N THR A 206 -17.11 5.12 -2.99
CA THR A 206 -18.26 4.91 -2.10
C THR A 206 -19.16 3.85 -2.71
N SER A 207 -19.62 2.87 -1.93
CA SER A 207 -20.74 2.02 -2.35
C SER A 207 -22.06 2.51 -1.76
N TYR A 208 -23.09 2.69 -2.58
CA TYR A 208 -24.46 2.91 -2.10
C TYR A 208 -25.17 1.58 -1.83
N LEU A 209 -26.02 1.55 -0.80
CA LEU A 209 -26.75 0.39 -0.32
C LEU A 209 -28.24 0.69 -0.15
N ASP A 210 -29.07 -0.34 -0.23
CA ASP A 210 -30.41 -0.28 0.34
C ASP A 210 -30.34 -0.36 1.88
N LYS A 211 -30.99 0.60 2.55
CA LYS A 211 -30.96 0.73 4.02
C LYS A 211 -31.77 -0.35 4.72
N GLU A 212 -32.89 -0.80 4.15
CA GLU A 212 -33.73 -1.81 4.78
C GLU A 212 -33.00 -3.16 4.77
N LEU A 213 -32.46 -3.54 3.61
CA LEU A 213 -31.71 -4.79 3.45
C LEU A 213 -30.39 -4.81 4.25
N SER A 214 -29.68 -3.68 4.33
CA SER A 214 -28.48 -3.55 5.19
C SER A 214 -28.81 -3.78 6.67
N ASN A 215 -29.92 -3.22 7.16
CA ASN A 215 -30.38 -3.44 8.53
C ASN A 215 -30.83 -4.88 8.79
N GLU A 216 -31.43 -5.58 7.82
CA GLU A 216 -31.78 -7.00 7.98
C GLU A 216 -30.54 -7.88 8.18
N ILE A 217 -29.45 -7.60 7.47
CA ILE A 217 -28.20 -8.37 7.51
C ILE A 217 -27.37 -8.04 8.75
N TYR A 218 -27.13 -6.75 9.02
CA TYR A 218 -26.17 -6.30 10.03
C TYR A 218 -26.82 -5.80 11.34
N GLY A 219 -28.12 -5.49 11.33
CA GLY A 219 -28.88 -5.12 12.54
C GLY A 219 -29.41 -6.33 13.32
N SER A 220 -29.28 -7.54 12.78
CA SER A 220 -29.71 -8.80 13.40
C SER A 220 -28.60 -9.41 14.27
N ILE A 221 -28.96 -9.99 15.42
CA ILE A 221 -27.98 -10.64 16.30
C ILE A 221 -27.55 -11.99 15.67
N PRO A 222 -26.24 -12.27 15.48
CA PRO A 222 -25.75 -13.47 14.78
C PRO A 222 -26.26 -14.82 15.32
N ASN A 223 -26.70 -14.87 16.57
CA ASN A 223 -27.17 -16.09 17.22
C ASN A 223 -28.63 -16.48 16.88
N GLU A 224 -29.37 -15.63 16.17
CA GLU A 224 -30.77 -15.88 15.75
C GLU A 224 -30.93 -16.06 14.23
N LEU A 225 -29.86 -15.87 13.46
CA LEU A 225 -29.86 -15.98 12.01
C LEU A 225 -29.70 -17.44 11.55
N ASP A 226 -30.64 -17.91 10.72
CA ASP A 226 -30.41 -19.07 9.86
C ASP A 226 -29.30 -18.70 8.85
N PHE A 227 -28.23 -19.48 8.82
CA PHE A 227 -27.09 -19.22 7.93
C PHE A 227 -27.48 -19.31 6.44
N GLU A 228 -28.45 -20.16 6.08
CA GLU A 228 -28.94 -20.26 4.70
C GLU A 228 -29.72 -18.99 4.30
N GLU A 229 -30.58 -18.48 5.20
CA GLU A 229 -31.29 -17.22 4.99
C GLU A 229 -30.32 -16.02 4.95
N TYR A 230 -29.37 -15.95 5.90
CA TYR A 230 -28.35 -14.90 5.95
C TYR A 230 -27.51 -14.88 4.67
N SER A 231 -26.95 -16.01 4.25
CA SER A 231 -26.11 -16.08 3.05
C SER A 231 -26.86 -15.68 1.78
N LYS A 232 -28.15 -16.04 1.69
CA LYS A 232 -29.01 -15.62 0.58
C LYS A 232 -29.25 -14.11 0.59
N LYS A 233 -29.61 -13.52 1.73
CA LYS A 233 -29.79 -12.06 1.88
C LYS A 233 -28.50 -11.30 1.61
N PHE A 234 -27.37 -11.78 2.13
CA PHE A 234 -26.05 -11.21 1.90
C PHE A 234 -25.67 -11.15 0.42
N LYS A 235 -25.97 -12.22 -0.33
CA LYS A 235 -25.80 -12.21 -1.80
C LYS A 235 -26.75 -11.23 -2.49
N GLU A 236 -28.05 -11.24 -2.14
CA GLU A 236 -29.03 -10.31 -2.71
C GLU A 236 -28.66 -8.83 -2.45
N TYR A 237 -28.02 -8.55 -1.32
CA TYR A 237 -27.45 -7.26 -0.95
C TYR A 237 -26.21 -6.89 -1.78
N GLU A 238 -25.26 -7.81 -1.92
CA GLU A 238 -24.07 -7.60 -2.75
C GLU A 238 -24.41 -7.46 -4.24
N GLU A 239 -25.40 -8.19 -4.77
CA GLU A 239 -25.87 -8.08 -6.16
C GLU A 239 -26.53 -6.72 -6.47
N GLN A 240 -27.14 -6.07 -5.48
CA GLN A 240 -27.73 -4.73 -5.59
C GLN A 240 -26.71 -3.59 -5.39
N ARG A 241 -25.49 -3.92 -5.00
CA ARG A 241 -24.48 -2.95 -4.58
C ARG A 241 -23.94 -2.17 -5.76
N THR A 242 -24.00 -0.84 -5.66
CA THR A 242 -23.49 0.07 -6.69
C THR A 242 -22.28 0.83 -6.17
N TYR A 243 -21.28 1.02 -7.02
CA TYR A 243 -20.02 1.65 -6.69
C TYR A 243 -19.85 2.93 -7.53
N ARG A 244 -19.48 4.04 -6.86
CA ARG A 244 -19.04 5.27 -7.53
C ARG A 244 -17.62 5.59 -7.07
N THR A 245 -16.73 5.77 -8.04
CA THR A 245 -15.31 6.08 -7.84
C THR A 245 -15.05 7.54 -8.17
N TYR A 246 -14.30 8.23 -7.32
CA TYR A 246 -13.99 9.64 -7.43
C TYR A 246 -12.48 9.85 -7.46
N LYS A 247 -12.04 10.90 -8.15
CA LYS A 247 -10.73 11.53 -7.96
C LYS A 247 -10.94 12.82 -7.19
N TYR A 248 -10.12 13.07 -6.17
CA TYR A 248 -10.11 14.31 -5.41
C TYR A 248 -8.69 14.85 -5.28
N ASN A 249 -8.54 16.17 -5.32
CA ASN A 249 -7.28 16.84 -5.04
C ASN A 249 -7.39 17.64 -3.72
N ILE A 250 -6.50 17.36 -2.77
CA ILE A 250 -6.55 17.92 -1.41
C ILE A 250 -6.13 19.40 -1.32
N GLU A 251 -5.38 19.90 -2.31
CA GLU A 251 -4.97 21.30 -2.35
C GLU A 251 -6.04 22.22 -2.96
N THR A 252 -6.74 21.74 -3.99
CA THR A 252 -7.78 22.53 -4.69
C THR A 252 -9.19 22.28 -4.16
N GLY A 253 -9.44 21.13 -3.52
CA GLY A 253 -10.77 20.66 -3.17
C GLY A 253 -11.61 20.20 -4.37
N GLU A 254 -10.99 19.98 -5.54
CA GLU A 254 -11.70 19.55 -6.75
C GLU A 254 -12.04 18.06 -6.70
N THR A 255 -13.32 17.72 -6.85
CA THR A 255 -13.80 16.33 -6.98
C THR A 255 -14.30 16.06 -8.39
N LYS A 256 -13.81 14.97 -9.01
CA LYS A 256 -14.29 14.43 -10.29
C LYS A 256 -14.82 13.01 -10.11
N VAL A 257 -16.03 12.73 -10.59
CA VAL A 257 -16.50 11.33 -10.74
C VAL A 257 -15.72 10.67 -11.86
N LEU A 258 -14.99 9.59 -11.55
CA LEU A 258 -14.25 8.80 -12.53
C LEU A 258 -15.12 7.72 -13.17
N TYR A 259 -15.90 7.03 -12.34
CA TYR A 259 -16.66 5.85 -12.74
C TYR A 259 -17.89 5.65 -11.85
N GLU A 260 -18.99 5.19 -12.43
CA GLU A 260 -20.24 4.87 -11.74
C GLU A 260 -20.84 3.61 -12.37
N ASN A 261 -20.93 2.53 -11.59
CA ASN A 261 -21.50 1.27 -12.04
C ASN A 261 -22.89 1.02 -11.42
N LYS A 262 -23.75 0.37 -12.20
CA LYS A 262 -25.07 -0.14 -11.80
C LYS A 262 -25.05 -1.59 -11.31
N ALA A 263 -23.89 -2.24 -11.34
CA ALA A 263 -23.67 -3.61 -10.88
C ALA A 263 -22.47 -3.66 -9.92
N ALA A 264 -22.36 -4.77 -9.19
CA ALA A 264 -21.27 -5.09 -8.28
C ALA A 264 -19.92 -5.21 -9.00
N ALA A 265 -19.23 -4.07 -9.13
CA ALA A 265 -17.86 -4.00 -9.61
C ALA A 265 -16.99 -3.27 -8.60
N LEU A 266 -16.03 -4.00 -8.03
CA LEU A 266 -15.10 -3.46 -7.04
C LEU A 266 -13.92 -2.79 -7.75
N PRO A 267 -13.71 -1.46 -7.61
CA PRO A 267 -12.44 -0.83 -7.95
C PRO A 267 -11.36 -1.27 -6.96
N VAL A 268 -10.17 -1.60 -7.45
CA VAL A 268 -9.11 -2.24 -6.64
C VAL A 268 -7.84 -1.40 -6.56
N PHE A 269 -7.38 -0.88 -7.69
CA PHE A 269 -6.20 0.00 -7.78
C PHE A 269 -6.30 0.86 -9.05
N ALA A 270 -5.45 1.88 -9.17
CA ALA A 270 -5.35 2.73 -10.34
C ALA A 270 -3.88 3.03 -10.68
N ASP A 271 -3.62 3.29 -11.96
CA ASP A 271 -2.41 3.97 -12.44
C ASP A 271 -2.77 5.33 -13.07
N GLU A 272 -1.79 6.01 -13.66
CA GLU A 272 -1.95 7.33 -14.27
C GLU A 272 -3.04 7.39 -15.36
N ASN A 273 -3.34 6.27 -16.00
CA ASN A 273 -4.26 6.20 -17.14
C ASN A 273 -5.52 5.38 -16.86
N TYR A 274 -5.44 4.37 -15.98
CA TYR A 274 -6.49 3.38 -15.81
C TYR A 274 -6.88 3.13 -14.35
N LEU A 275 -8.19 3.07 -14.09
CA LEU A 275 -8.75 2.38 -12.94
C LEU A 275 -8.85 0.89 -13.26
N TYR A 276 -8.39 0.03 -12.36
CA TYR A 276 -8.48 -1.42 -12.45
C TYR A 276 -9.56 -1.95 -11.50
N ALA A 277 -10.49 -2.74 -12.04
CA ALA A 277 -11.65 -3.26 -11.31
C ALA A 277 -12.01 -4.69 -11.75
N TYR A 278 -12.82 -5.36 -10.94
CA TYR A 278 -13.48 -6.60 -11.34
C TYR A 278 -14.95 -6.64 -10.92
N THR A 279 -15.80 -7.32 -11.70
CA THR A 279 -17.11 -7.79 -11.21
C THR A 279 -16.94 -9.11 -10.48
N TYR A 280 -17.82 -9.40 -9.52
CA TYR A 280 -17.74 -10.61 -8.72
C TYR A 280 -19.11 -11.25 -8.49
N THR A 281 -19.11 -12.56 -8.27
CA THR A 281 -20.24 -13.34 -7.78
C THR A 281 -19.97 -13.75 -6.33
N VAL A 282 -21.00 -13.65 -5.48
CA VAL A 282 -20.95 -14.15 -4.10
C VAL A 282 -21.41 -15.61 -4.07
N TYR A 283 -20.59 -16.50 -3.52
CA TYR A 283 -20.96 -17.90 -3.33
C TYR A 283 -21.62 -18.11 -1.96
N GLU A 284 -22.94 -18.33 -1.96
CA GLU A 284 -23.79 -18.39 -0.74
C GLU A 284 -23.24 -19.32 0.35
N ALA A 285 -22.75 -20.51 -0.02
CA ALA A 285 -22.30 -21.51 0.95
C ALA A 285 -21.03 -21.13 1.74
N THR A 286 -20.22 -20.20 1.23
CA THR A 286 -18.93 -19.79 1.83
C THR A 286 -18.83 -18.29 2.07
N GLN A 287 -19.79 -17.49 1.56
CA GLN A 287 -19.77 -16.04 1.53
C GLN A 287 -18.51 -15.47 0.85
N SER A 288 -17.85 -16.28 0.00
CA SER A 288 -16.65 -15.87 -0.71
C SER A 288 -16.98 -15.13 -2.01
N PHE A 289 -16.27 -14.03 -2.22
CA PHE A 289 -16.26 -13.29 -3.48
C PHE A 289 -15.41 -14.01 -4.52
N VAL A 290 -15.98 -14.29 -5.69
CA VAL A 290 -15.26 -14.88 -6.84
C VAL A 290 -15.28 -13.85 -7.97
N PRO A 291 -14.10 -13.33 -8.42
CA PRO A 291 -14.06 -12.42 -9.55
C PRO A 291 -14.46 -13.10 -10.87
N ASP A 292 -15.40 -12.50 -11.60
CA ASP A 292 -15.95 -13.03 -12.86
C ASP A 292 -15.34 -12.37 -14.10
N ARG A 293 -15.16 -11.04 -14.06
CA ARG A 293 -14.67 -10.23 -15.19
C ARG A 293 -13.74 -9.14 -14.68
N TYR A 294 -12.48 -9.22 -15.07
CA TYR A 294 -11.50 -8.16 -14.88
C TYR A 294 -11.62 -7.11 -16.00
N PHE A 295 -11.53 -5.84 -15.64
CA PHE A 295 -11.60 -4.75 -16.62
C PHE A 295 -10.83 -3.51 -16.16
N THR A 296 -10.58 -2.62 -17.11
CA THR A 296 -10.03 -1.28 -16.89
C THR A 296 -11.05 -0.22 -17.29
N VAL A 297 -10.97 0.95 -16.66
CA VAL A 297 -11.66 2.18 -17.08
C VAL A 297 -10.60 3.23 -17.37
N ASP A 298 -10.59 3.77 -18.59
CA ASP A 298 -9.72 4.89 -18.95
C ASP A 298 -10.14 6.15 -18.17
N LEU A 299 -9.23 6.73 -17.39
CA LEU A 299 -9.51 7.87 -16.49
C LEU A 299 -9.86 9.17 -17.22
N LYS A 300 -9.60 9.24 -18.53
CA LYS A 300 -9.84 10.39 -19.40
C LYS A 300 -11.07 10.21 -20.26
N THR A 301 -11.29 9.05 -20.89
CA THR A 301 -12.43 8.79 -21.78
C THR A 301 -13.62 8.13 -21.08
N GLN A 302 -13.41 7.54 -19.90
CA GLN A 302 -14.37 6.70 -19.16
C GLN A 302 -14.79 5.43 -19.93
N GLU A 303 -14.02 5.00 -20.94
CA GLU A 303 -14.29 3.77 -21.68
C GLU A 303 -13.85 2.54 -20.89
N GLU A 304 -14.74 1.55 -20.80
CA GLU A 304 -14.44 0.24 -20.23
C GLU A 304 -13.74 -0.68 -21.24
N LYS A 305 -12.71 -1.40 -20.80
CA LYS A 305 -12.07 -2.49 -21.54
C LYS A 305 -11.89 -3.72 -20.63
N THR A 306 -12.54 -4.83 -20.97
CA THR A 306 -12.28 -6.15 -20.36
C THR A 306 -10.85 -6.60 -20.62
N ILE A 307 -10.19 -7.12 -19.60
CA ILE A 307 -8.81 -7.66 -19.65
C ILE A 307 -8.74 -9.07 -19.06
N GLY A 308 -7.62 -9.77 -19.27
CA GLY A 308 -7.39 -11.09 -18.67
C GLY A 308 -7.01 -11.00 -17.18
N LYS A 309 -7.24 -12.09 -16.42
CA LYS A 309 -6.78 -12.23 -15.03
C LYS A 309 -5.27 -11.96 -14.93
N ASP A 310 -4.47 -12.61 -15.77
CA ASP A 310 -3.01 -12.45 -15.79
C ASP A 310 -2.58 -11.00 -16.08
N GLU A 311 -3.26 -10.28 -16.97
CA GLU A 311 -3.00 -8.86 -17.27
C GLU A 311 -3.29 -7.97 -16.05
N PHE A 312 -4.39 -8.26 -15.33
CA PHE A 312 -4.78 -7.56 -14.11
C PHE A 312 -3.79 -7.81 -12.96
N GLU A 313 -3.43 -9.07 -12.71
CA GLU A 313 -2.50 -9.43 -11.63
C GLU A 313 -1.09 -8.90 -11.86
N LYS A 314 -0.57 -8.99 -13.10
CA LYS A 314 0.71 -8.37 -13.47
C LYS A 314 0.74 -6.88 -13.19
N LYS A 315 -0.37 -6.19 -13.43
CA LYS A 315 -0.54 -4.77 -13.12
C LYS A 315 -0.65 -4.49 -11.62
N GLN A 316 -1.28 -5.37 -10.85
CA GLN A 316 -1.48 -5.19 -9.40
C GLN A 316 -0.23 -5.50 -8.57
N ARG A 317 0.47 -6.60 -8.88
CA ARG A 317 1.55 -7.20 -8.05
C ARG A 317 2.83 -7.57 -8.81
N GLY A 318 2.89 -7.29 -10.11
CA GLY A 318 4.05 -7.58 -10.98
C GLY A 318 3.97 -8.91 -11.73
N PHE A 319 3.24 -9.91 -11.22
CA PHE A 319 3.18 -11.28 -11.76
C PHE A 319 1.77 -11.89 -11.73
N SER A 320 1.54 -12.92 -12.56
CA SER A 320 0.30 -13.73 -12.57
C SER A 320 0.46 -15.09 -11.88
N GLU A 321 -0.65 -15.69 -11.42
CA GLU A 321 -0.67 -17.06 -10.88
C GLU A 321 -0.02 -18.08 -11.83
N SER A 322 -0.26 -17.92 -13.14
CA SER A 322 0.32 -18.76 -14.20
C SER A 322 1.85 -18.72 -14.26
N GLU A 323 2.47 -17.58 -13.93
CA GLU A 323 3.92 -17.44 -13.82
C GLU A 323 4.43 -18.01 -12.49
N ALA A 324 3.65 -17.84 -11.42
CA ALA A 324 3.97 -18.42 -10.13
C ALA A 324 4.02 -19.96 -10.20
N ASP A 325 3.00 -20.60 -10.76
CA ASP A 325 2.95 -22.06 -10.94
C ASP A 325 4.13 -22.57 -11.79
N ALA A 326 4.54 -21.82 -12.82
CA ALA A 326 5.68 -22.17 -13.66
C ALA A 326 7.02 -22.12 -12.89
N ILE A 327 7.18 -21.17 -11.95
CA ILE A 327 8.40 -21.00 -11.15
C ILE A 327 8.42 -21.98 -9.94
N THR A 328 7.28 -22.28 -9.30
CA THR A 328 7.21 -23.30 -8.22
C THR A 328 7.24 -24.74 -8.76
N GLY A 329 6.96 -24.93 -10.05
CA GLY A 329 6.68 -26.24 -10.64
C GLY A 329 5.36 -26.85 -10.14
N GLY A 330 4.39 -26.01 -9.76
CA GLY A 330 3.11 -26.43 -9.15
C GLY A 330 3.24 -26.98 -7.73
N SER A 331 4.33 -26.65 -7.01
CA SER A 331 4.52 -27.11 -5.64
C SER A 331 3.72 -26.25 -4.66
N GLU A 332 2.62 -26.79 -4.15
CA GLU A 332 1.85 -26.16 -3.06
C GLU A 332 2.69 -25.95 -1.77
N ASP A 333 3.83 -26.63 -1.61
CA ASP A 333 4.75 -26.45 -0.47
C ASP A 333 5.61 -25.20 -0.58
N LEU A 334 5.70 -24.61 -1.78
CA LEU A 334 6.48 -23.42 -2.06
C LEU A 334 5.54 -22.26 -2.39
N VAL A 335 5.76 -21.11 -1.75
CA VAL A 335 5.06 -19.89 -2.12
C VAL A 335 6.03 -18.97 -2.85
N ILE A 336 5.59 -18.46 -4.00
CA ILE A 336 6.27 -17.35 -4.63
C ILE A 336 5.78 -16.07 -4.03
N TYR A 337 6.77 -15.40 -3.53
CA TYR A 337 6.73 -14.07 -3.08
C TYR A 337 7.45 -13.28 -4.15
N CYS A 338 6.77 -12.29 -4.71
CA CYS A 338 7.51 -11.21 -5.37
C CYS A 338 8.33 -10.51 -4.26
N LEU A 339 8.94 -9.38 -4.57
CA LEU A 339 9.16 -8.38 -3.52
C LEU A 339 7.82 -7.68 -3.12
N VAL A 340 6.67 -8.35 -3.35
CA VAL A 340 5.38 -8.23 -2.64
C VAL A 340 4.82 -9.63 -2.27
N ASP A 341 4.24 -9.73 -1.07
CA ASP A 341 4.00 -10.97 -0.29
C ASP A 341 5.29 -11.69 0.11
N SER A 342 5.32 -12.61 1.07
CA SER A 342 5.37 -12.36 2.52
C SER A 342 6.76 -12.85 3.00
N GLY A 343 7.28 -12.64 4.22
CA GLY A 343 6.71 -12.41 5.55
C GLY A 343 7.73 -12.80 6.65
N TYR A 344 8.89 -13.34 6.26
CA TYR A 344 10.06 -13.57 7.13
C TYR A 344 11.31 -13.80 6.27
N ILE A 345 12.49 -13.37 6.71
CA ILE A 345 13.77 -13.76 6.10
C ILE A 345 14.85 -13.93 7.17
N GLY A 346 15.07 -15.18 7.59
CA GLY A 346 16.20 -15.58 8.43
C GLY A 346 17.36 -16.14 7.60
N THR A 347 18.52 -16.33 8.24
CA THR A 347 19.72 -16.88 7.61
C THR A 347 20.09 -18.23 8.21
N ARG A 348 20.27 -19.26 7.38
CA ARG A 348 21.01 -20.45 7.79
C ARG A 348 21.90 -21.06 6.70
N THR A 349 23.06 -21.52 7.14
CA THR A 349 23.93 -22.44 6.43
C THR A 349 23.30 -23.83 6.27
N ASP A 350 23.96 -24.68 5.46
CA ASP A 350 23.79 -26.15 5.43
C ASP A 350 22.45 -26.76 4.98
N LYS A 351 22.13 -26.61 3.68
CA LYS A 351 21.93 -27.77 2.75
C LYS A 351 21.78 -27.36 1.29
N LYS A 352 22.36 -28.15 0.37
CA LYS A 352 22.09 -28.05 -1.07
C LYS A 352 20.78 -28.78 -1.41
N VAL A 353 19.82 -28.07 -1.97
CA VAL A 353 18.80 -28.68 -2.84
C VAL A 353 19.42 -28.82 -4.24
N PRO A 354 19.29 -29.98 -4.91
CA PRO A 354 19.82 -30.15 -6.27
C PRO A 354 18.86 -29.50 -7.28
N THR A 355 18.93 -28.18 -7.44
CA THR A 355 18.39 -27.52 -8.63
C THR A 355 19.20 -27.98 -9.84
N GLY A 356 18.54 -28.48 -10.89
CA GLY A 356 19.19 -28.78 -12.16
C GLY A 356 19.91 -27.55 -12.72
N GLU A 357 20.98 -27.78 -13.48
CA GLU A 357 21.78 -26.71 -14.06
C GLU A 357 20.92 -25.80 -14.96
N ASN A 358 20.68 -24.56 -14.52
CA ASN A 358 20.52 -23.38 -15.36
C ASN A 358 20.78 -22.12 -14.51
N SER A 359 21.78 -21.33 -14.90
CA SER A 359 22.12 -20.04 -14.29
C SER A 359 21.49 -18.90 -15.10
N TYR A 360 20.63 -18.09 -14.48
CA TYR A 360 19.97 -16.96 -15.15
C TYR A 360 20.53 -15.62 -14.67
N THR A 361 20.51 -14.62 -15.56
CA THR A 361 21.00 -13.26 -15.31
C THR A 361 19.89 -12.43 -14.65
N ILE A 362 20.24 -11.57 -13.69
CA ILE A 362 19.29 -10.72 -12.98
C ILE A 362 19.17 -9.36 -13.68
N THR A 363 18.19 -9.22 -14.56
CA THR A 363 17.59 -7.93 -14.92
C THR A 363 16.05 -8.08 -14.95
N GLY A 364 15.32 -7.02 -14.61
CA GLY A 364 13.84 -7.03 -14.66
C GLY A 364 13.13 -7.85 -13.57
N GLN A 365 12.81 -7.21 -12.44
CA GLN A 365 12.07 -7.79 -11.30
C GLN A 365 12.78 -8.99 -10.62
N SER A 366 12.44 -9.27 -9.36
CA SER A 366 13.10 -10.33 -8.57
C SER A 366 12.10 -11.04 -7.68
N TYR A 367 12.16 -12.36 -7.70
CA TYR A 367 11.27 -13.25 -6.95
C TYR A 367 12.00 -13.93 -5.80
N VAL A 368 11.27 -14.13 -4.71
CA VAL A 368 11.68 -14.77 -3.47
C VAL A 368 10.85 -16.05 -3.31
N LEU A 369 11.50 -17.19 -3.04
CA LEU A 369 10.82 -18.46 -2.77
C LEU A 369 10.98 -18.87 -1.31
N ILE A 370 9.86 -19.18 -0.65
CA ILE A 370 9.80 -19.64 0.75
C ILE A 370 9.06 -20.97 0.83
N ASP A 371 9.55 -21.87 1.69
CA ASP A 371 8.95 -23.17 2.01
C ASP A 371 7.92 -23.01 3.16
N LYS A 372 6.66 -23.39 2.91
CA LYS A 372 5.57 -23.28 3.90
C LYS A 372 5.77 -24.18 5.12
N ASN A 373 6.56 -25.23 4.99
CA ASN A 373 6.83 -26.20 6.05
C ASN A 373 8.01 -25.76 6.94
N ASN A 374 8.67 -24.65 6.63
CA ASN A 374 9.71 -24.06 7.47
C ASN A 374 9.09 -23.19 8.60
N PRO A 375 9.20 -23.55 9.89
CA PRO A 375 8.65 -22.76 11.01
C PRO A 375 9.40 -21.43 11.26
N GLN A 376 10.46 -21.16 10.49
CA GLN A 376 11.16 -19.88 10.41
C GLN A 376 10.89 -19.16 9.07
N SER A 377 10.09 -19.71 8.15
CA SER A 377 9.71 -19.08 6.87
C SER A 377 10.86 -18.42 6.11
N GLU A 378 12.07 -19.00 6.12
CA GLU A 378 13.24 -18.39 5.47
C GLU A 378 13.23 -18.64 3.95
N PRO A 379 13.59 -17.64 3.12
CA PRO A 379 13.76 -17.81 1.69
C PRO A 379 15.09 -18.48 1.34
N PHE A 380 15.08 -19.31 0.30
CA PHE A 380 16.22 -20.13 -0.06
C PHE A 380 16.64 -20.04 -1.53
N ALA A 381 15.86 -19.34 -2.38
CA ALA A 381 16.17 -19.17 -3.80
C ALA A 381 15.71 -17.81 -4.34
N PHE A 382 16.42 -17.34 -5.37
CA PHE A 382 16.11 -16.13 -6.14
C PHE A 382 15.99 -16.50 -7.60
N TYR A 383 14.95 -15.97 -8.25
CA TYR A 383 14.78 -16.04 -9.69
C TYR A 383 14.60 -14.64 -10.25
N SER A 384 15.18 -14.44 -11.42
CA SER A 384 14.91 -13.34 -12.33
C SER A 384 14.35 -13.92 -13.63
N TRP A 385 13.50 -13.17 -14.30
CA TRP A 385 12.95 -13.53 -15.59
C TRP A 385 13.26 -12.39 -16.55
N GLU A 386 14.13 -12.65 -17.53
CA GLU A 386 14.29 -11.77 -18.69
C GLU A 386 13.28 -12.24 -19.76
N ASP A 387 12.64 -11.29 -20.46
CA ASP A 387 11.73 -11.53 -21.60
C ASP A 387 12.42 -12.25 -22.79
#